data_AF-A0A7J7L4E0-F1
#
_entry.id   AF-A0A7J7L4E0-F1
#
_cell.length_a   1.000
_cell.length_b   1.000
_cell.length_c   1.000
_cell.angle_alpha   90.00
_cell.angle_beta   90.00
_cell.angle_gamma   90.00
#
_symmetry.space_group_name_H-M   'P 1'
#
loop_
_entity.id
_entity.type
_entity.pdbx_description
1 polymer ?
#
loop_
_entity_poly.entity_id
_entity_poly.type
_entity_poly.pdbx_seq_one_letter_code
_entity_poly.pdbx_strand_id
1 'polypeptide(L)'
;MLVVSEFVGCSPLLSGSIRINLWNIETIGEALNEAISMAESEKQLLHKKHYRYVSTHDVAYWSRSFMQDLERSCKDHFRRRCYAIGIGFGFQLMALDANFKKLKISTIESAYKKSRNRAILLDYDGIVMPQTTINKTPSDEDCKQTL
;
A
#
# COMPACT_ATOMS: atom_id res chain seq x y z
N MET A 1 31.42 -4.05 4.72
CA MET A 1 30.60 -3.18 3.87
C MET A 1 29.49 -4.00 3.24
N LEU A 2 28.30 -3.43 3.08
CA LEU A 2 27.15 -4.07 2.42
C LEU A 2 26.81 -3.33 1.12
N VAL A 3 26.71 -4.08 0.02
CA VAL A 3 26.25 -3.61 -1.28
C VAL A 3 24.90 -4.26 -1.56
N VAL A 4 23.86 -3.46 -1.84
CA VAL A 4 22.48 -3.94 -1.98
C VAL A 4 21.86 -3.36 -3.24
N SER A 5 21.07 -4.16 -3.95
CA SER A 5 20.27 -3.64 -5.06
C SER A 5 19.23 -2.64 -4.57
N GLU A 6 19.10 -1.51 -5.27
CA GLU A 6 18.12 -0.47 -4.94
C GLU A 6 16.67 -0.99 -4.93
N PHE A 7 16.41 -2.06 -5.69
CA PHE A 7 15.09 -2.67 -5.85
C PHE A 7 14.75 -3.70 -4.76
N VAL A 8 15.67 -4.00 -3.85
CA VAL A 8 15.38 -4.90 -2.73
C VAL A 8 14.57 -4.16 -1.68
N GLY A 9 13.49 -4.76 -1.19
CA GLY A 9 12.58 -4.13 -0.23
C GLY A 9 13.23 -3.69 1.10
N CYS A 10 14.40 -4.22 1.46
CA CYS A 10 15.17 -3.78 2.63
C CYS A 10 16.17 -2.65 2.35
N SER A 11 16.36 -2.24 1.09
CA SER A 11 17.25 -1.14 0.69
C SER A 11 16.95 0.18 1.43
N PRO A 12 15.68 0.57 1.67
CA PRO A 12 15.37 1.75 2.49
C PRO A 12 15.81 1.61 3.95
N LEU A 13 15.78 0.39 4.49
CA LEU A 13 16.01 0.09 5.90
C LEU A 13 17.52 0.04 6.26
N LEU A 14 18.36 -0.28 5.28
CA LEU A 14 19.81 -0.46 5.46
C LEU A 14 20.59 0.82 5.15
N SER A 15 20.17 1.94 5.75
CA SER A 15 20.79 3.25 5.52
C SER A 15 22.32 3.21 5.70
N GLY A 16 23.06 3.65 4.69
CA GLY A 16 24.52 3.58 4.63
C GLY A 16 25.08 2.33 3.93
N SER A 17 24.24 1.44 3.38
CA SER A 17 24.69 0.46 2.38
C SER A 17 24.89 1.13 1.01
N ILE A 18 25.84 0.64 0.22
CA ILE A 18 25.99 1.09 -1.18
C ILE A 18 24.83 0.51 -1.98
N ARG A 19 24.03 1.38 -2.60
CA ARG A 19 22.89 0.99 -3.42
C ARG A 19 23.34 0.88 -4.87
N ILE A 20 22.98 -0.23 -5.52
CA ILE A 20 23.34 -0.48 -6.91
C ILE A 20 22.12 -0.77 -7.76
N ASN A 21 22.18 -0.36 -9.02
CA ASN A 21 21.29 -0.84 -10.06
C ASN A 21 21.94 -2.03 -10.76
N LEU A 22 21.34 -3.22 -10.68
CA LEU A 22 21.91 -4.44 -11.27
C LEU A 22 22.01 -4.42 -12.80
N TRP A 23 21.30 -3.50 -13.46
CA TRP A 23 21.31 -3.35 -14.91
C TRP A 23 22.46 -2.47 -15.41
N ASN A 24 23.19 -1.80 -14.51
CA ASN A 24 24.30 -0.92 -14.86
C ASN A 24 25.63 -1.49 -14.32
N ILE A 25 26.34 -2.21 -15.19
CA ILE A 25 27.59 -2.91 -14.86
C ILE A 25 28.70 -1.96 -14.40
N GLU A 26 28.76 -0.73 -14.95
CA GLU A 26 29.75 0.27 -14.56
C GLU A 26 29.57 0.68 -13.10
N THR A 27 28.33 0.98 -12.70
CA THR A 27 28.03 1.35 -11.30
C THR A 27 28.28 0.22 -10.31
N ILE A 28 28.14 -1.04 -10.74
CA ILE A 28 28.47 -2.20 -9.91
C ILE A 28 29.99 -2.25 -9.68
N GLY A 29 30.80 -2.01 -10.71
CA GLY A 29 32.25 -1.97 -10.60
C GLY A 29 32.73 -0.88 -9.65
N GLU A 30 32.18 0.33 -9.79
CA GLU A 30 32.48 1.46 -8.90
C GLU A 30 32.10 1.16 -7.45
N ALA A 31 30.88 0.65 -7.22
CA ALA A 31 30.39 0.28 -5.90
C ALA A 31 31.24 -0.79 -5.21
N LEU A 32 31.72 -1.79 -5.96
CA LEU A 32 32.61 -2.82 -5.41
C LEU A 32 33.98 -2.25 -5.07
N ASN A 33 34.53 -1.40 -5.92
CA ASN A 33 35.81 -0.74 -5.66
C ASN A 33 35.73 0.15 -4.41
N GLU A 34 34.64 0.92 -4.27
CA GLU A 34 34.35 1.71 -3.06
C GLU A 34 34.23 0.81 -1.83
N ALA A 35 33.47 -0.28 -1.91
CA ALA A 35 33.26 -1.19 -0.79
C ALA A 35 34.54 -1.84 -0.27
N ILE A 36 35.47 -2.19 -1.18
CA ILE A 36 36.76 -2.79 -0.82
C ILE A 36 37.71 -1.72 -0.28
N SER A 37 37.75 -0.54 -0.91
CA SER A 37 38.65 0.57 -0.56
C SER A 37 38.27 1.32 0.72
N MET A 38 37.03 1.14 1.21
CA MET A 38 36.55 1.81 2.42
C MET A 38 37.39 1.49 3.67
N ALA A 39 37.57 2.50 4.53
CA ALA A 39 38.31 2.38 5.77
C ALA A 39 37.66 1.39 6.75
N GLU A 40 38.49 0.67 7.50
CA GLU A 40 38.00 -0.37 8.41
C GLU A 40 37.11 0.18 9.54
N SER A 41 37.43 1.37 10.06
CA SER A 41 36.61 2.05 11.07
C SER A 41 35.19 2.34 10.56
N GLU A 42 35.07 2.79 9.31
CA GLU A 42 33.81 3.07 8.66
C GLU A 42 33.02 1.77 8.40
N LYS A 43 33.69 0.72 7.93
CA LYS A 43 33.09 -0.61 7.76
C LYS A 43 32.49 -1.12 9.06
N GLN A 44 33.19 -0.98 10.18
CA GLN A 44 32.71 -1.41 11.50
C GLN A 44 31.53 -0.57 11.99
N LEU A 45 31.56 0.75 11.79
CA LEU A 45 30.47 1.63 12.16
C LEU A 45 29.18 1.28 11.41
N LEU A 46 29.25 1.13 10.09
CA LEU A 46 28.13 0.75 9.24
C LEU A 46 27.61 -0.65 9.59
N HIS A 47 28.51 -1.61 9.79
CA HIS A 47 28.13 -2.97 10.21
C HIS A 47 27.37 -2.95 11.53
N LYS A 48 27.86 -2.22 12.54
CA LYS A 48 27.19 -2.10 13.84
C LYS A 48 25.79 -1.48 13.71
N LYS A 49 25.63 -0.50 12.82
CA LYS A 49 24.34 0.13 12.53
C LYS A 49 23.36 -0.87 11.91
N HIS A 50 23.77 -1.56 10.84
CA HIS A 50 22.94 -2.57 10.16
C HIS A 50 22.59 -3.73 11.11
N TYR A 51 23.57 -4.22 11.86
CA TYR A 51 23.37 -5.30 12.83
C TYR A 51 22.36 -4.91 13.92
N ARG A 52 22.45 -3.70 14.46
CA ARG A 52 21.48 -3.18 15.45
C ARG A 52 20.07 -3.13 14.86
N TYR A 53 19.92 -2.72 13.60
CA TYR A 53 18.62 -2.68 12.96
C TYR A 53 18.01 -4.09 12.84
N VAL A 54 18.78 -5.02 12.26
CA VAL A 54 18.33 -6.41 12.03
C VAL A 54 18.05 -7.16 13.34
N SER A 55 18.85 -6.94 14.38
CA SER A 55 18.66 -7.60 15.68
C SER A 55 17.45 -7.09 16.47
N THR A 56 16.99 -5.87 16.21
CA THR A 56 15.83 -5.27 16.91
C THR A 56 14.52 -5.46 16.14
N HIS A 57 14.58 -5.61 14.82
CA HIS A 57 13.42 -5.81 13.94
C HIS A 57 13.30 -7.27 13.52
N ASP A 58 13.16 -8.15 14.50
CA ASP A 58 12.98 -9.58 14.27
C ASP A 58 11.57 -9.94 13.79
N VAL A 59 11.37 -11.22 13.48
CA VAL A 59 10.06 -11.75 13.03
C VAL A 59 8.98 -11.54 14.09
N ALA A 60 9.33 -11.57 15.37
CA ALA A 60 8.39 -11.37 16.46
C ALA A 60 7.92 -9.91 16.53
N TYR A 61 8.83 -8.96 16.32
CA TYR A 61 8.50 -7.54 16.16
C TYR A 61 7.58 -7.33 14.96
N TRP A 62 7.95 -7.85 13.79
CA TRP A 62 7.12 -7.77 12.59
C TRP A 62 5.71 -8.32 12.83
N SER A 63 5.60 -9.51 13.43
CA SER A 63 4.30 -10.14 13.70
C SER A 63 3.42 -9.30 14.62
N ARG A 64 3.99 -8.72 15.68
CA ARG A 64 3.25 -7.82 16.59
C ARG A 64 2.78 -6.55 15.88
N SER A 65 3.66 -5.90 15.12
CA SER A 65 3.31 -4.70 14.36
C SER A 65 2.22 -4.99 13.33
N PHE A 66 2.37 -6.09 12.58
CA PHE A 66 1.40 -6.51 11.57
C PHE A 66 0.01 -6.77 12.18
N MET A 67 -0.06 -7.47 13.32
CA MET A 67 -1.33 -7.72 14.01
C MET A 67 -1.97 -6.42 14.52
N GLN A 68 -1.19 -5.49 15.06
CA GLN A 68 -1.69 -4.19 15.51
C GLN A 68 -2.26 -3.36 14.35
N ASP A 69 -1.57 -3.32 13.22
CA ASP A 69 -2.03 -2.58 12.04
C ASP A 69 -3.24 -3.25 11.37
N LEU A 70 -3.30 -4.57 11.40
CA LEU A 70 -4.48 -5.33 11.00
C LEU A 70 -5.69 -4.99 11.89
N GLU A 71 -5.51 -5.00 13.21
CA GLU A 71 -6.57 -4.65 14.15
C GLU A 71 -7.09 -3.23 13.89
N ARG A 72 -6.16 -2.25 13.76
CA ARG A 72 -6.50 -0.85 13.42
C ARG A 72 -7.28 -0.75 12.12
N SER A 73 -6.84 -1.47 11.08
CA SER A 73 -7.51 -1.48 9.77
C SER A 73 -8.93 -2.06 9.86
N CYS A 74 -9.15 -3.02 10.77
CA CYS A 74 -10.45 -3.63 11.00
C CYS A 74 -11.38 -2.84 11.94
N LYS A 75 -10.88 -1.83 12.69
CA LYS A 75 -11.69 -1.11 13.70
C LYS A 75 -12.98 -0.52 13.11
N ASP A 76 -12.92 0.02 11.91
CA ASP A 76 -14.11 0.62 11.26
C ASP A 76 -14.90 -0.36 10.39
N HIS A 77 -14.40 -1.58 10.18
CA HIS A 77 -15.07 -2.58 9.35
C HIS A 77 -16.34 -3.13 10.01
N PHE A 78 -16.42 -3.17 11.34
CA PHE A 78 -17.62 -3.59 12.07
C PHE A 78 -18.83 -2.67 11.86
N ARG A 79 -18.61 -1.42 11.43
CA ARG A 79 -19.69 -0.48 11.11
C ARG A 79 -20.17 -0.60 9.66
N ARG A 80 -19.41 -1.28 8.79
CA ARG A 80 -19.77 -1.47 7.39
C ARG A 80 -20.72 -2.65 7.23
N ARG A 81 -21.72 -2.48 6.38
CA ARG A 81 -22.67 -3.53 6.01
C ARG A 81 -22.25 -4.14 4.68
N CYS A 82 -22.19 -5.47 4.63
CA CYS A 82 -21.89 -6.19 3.40
C CYS A 82 -23.15 -6.36 2.57
N TYR A 83 -23.08 -5.96 1.30
CA TYR A 83 -24.16 -6.15 0.33
C TYR A 83 -23.64 -6.95 -0.86
N ALA A 84 -24.44 -7.92 -1.31
CA ALA A 84 -24.30 -8.47 -2.65
C ALA A 84 -24.90 -7.47 -3.66
N ILE A 85 -24.06 -7.00 -4.58
CA ILE A 85 -24.42 -6.07 -5.64
C ILE A 85 -24.01 -6.69 -6.98
N GLY A 86 -24.92 -6.69 -7.96
CA GLY A 86 -24.72 -7.29 -9.27
C GLY A 86 -25.94 -8.09 -9.72
N ILE A 87 -25.87 -8.60 -10.95
CA ILE A 87 -26.97 -9.33 -11.60
C ILE A 87 -26.44 -10.71 -12.03
N GLY A 88 -27.21 -11.77 -11.76
CA GLY A 88 -26.84 -13.13 -12.15
C GLY A 88 -25.55 -13.62 -11.47
N PHE A 89 -24.65 -14.24 -12.25
CA PHE A 89 -23.38 -14.79 -11.76
C PHE A 89 -22.28 -13.74 -11.51
N GLY A 90 -22.51 -12.47 -11.87
CA GLY A 90 -21.55 -11.37 -11.70
C GLY A 90 -21.78 -10.55 -10.42
N PHE A 91 -22.23 -11.17 -9.32
CA PHE A 91 -22.41 -10.44 -8.07
C PHE A 91 -21.09 -10.30 -7.32
N GLN A 92 -20.85 -9.11 -6.77
CA GLN A 92 -19.71 -8.81 -5.92
C GLN A 92 -20.20 -8.48 -4.51
N LEU A 93 -19.46 -8.97 -3.51
CA LEU A 93 -19.68 -8.58 -2.12
C LEU A 93 -18.97 -7.25 -1.86
N MET A 94 -19.71 -6.24 -1.44
CA MET A 94 -19.15 -4.91 -1.13
C MET A 94 -19.49 -4.52 0.31
N ALA A 95 -18.48 -4.11 1.06
CA ALA A 95 -18.65 -3.54 2.39
C ALA A 95 -18.89 -2.02 2.27
N LEU A 96 -20.13 -1.59 2.51
CA LEU A 96 -20.54 -0.18 2.40
C LEU A 96 -20.79 0.42 3.78
N ASP A 97 -20.73 1.75 3.86
CA ASP A 97 -20.96 2.48 5.11
C ASP A 97 -22.35 2.20 5.72
N ALA A 98 -22.48 2.32 7.04
CA ALA A 98 -23.76 2.13 7.75
C ALA A 98 -24.88 3.04 7.23
N ASN A 99 -24.55 4.24 6.74
CA ASN A 99 -25.49 5.21 6.20
C ASN A 99 -25.93 4.87 4.78
N PHE A 100 -25.28 3.91 4.10
CA PHE A 100 -25.71 3.46 2.79
C PHE A 100 -27.08 2.79 2.88
N LYS A 101 -28.04 3.34 2.15
CA LYS A 101 -29.41 2.80 2.04
C LYS A 101 -29.62 2.22 0.66
N LYS A 102 -29.59 0.88 0.57
CA LYS A 102 -29.98 0.17 -0.66
C LYS A 102 -31.44 0.48 -0.98
N LEU A 103 -31.70 0.99 -2.19
CA LEU A 103 -33.06 1.22 -2.67
C LEU A 103 -33.80 -0.12 -2.80
N LYS A 104 -35.06 -0.15 -2.35
CA LYS A 104 -35.91 -1.34 -2.43
C LYS A 104 -36.36 -1.55 -3.88
N ILE A 105 -36.27 -2.80 -4.35
CA ILE A 105 -36.64 -3.18 -5.72
C ILE A 105 -38.11 -2.81 -5.99
N SER A 106 -39.03 -3.07 -5.06
CA SER A 106 -40.45 -2.73 -5.24
C SER A 106 -40.70 -1.23 -5.44
N THR A 107 -39.92 -0.38 -4.76
CA THR A 107 -39.99 1.08 -4.93
C THR A 107 -39.49 1.48 -6.32
N ILE A 108 -38.37 0.91 -6.76
CA ILE A 108 -37.80 1.14 -8.09
C ILE A 108 -38.79 0.70 -9.17
N GLU A 109 -39.35 -0.51 -9.07
CA GLU A 109 -40.33 -1.04 -10.02
C GLU A 109 -41.58 -0.17 -10.12
N SER A 110 -42.12 0.27 -8.97
CA SER A 110 -43.29 1.15 -8.94
C SER A 110 -43.00 2.49 -9.61
N ALA A 111 -41.87 3.12 -9.27
CA ALA A 111 -41.45 4.39 -9.85
C ALA A 111 -41.19 4.25 -11.36
N TYR A 112 -40.55 3.16 -11.78
CA TYR A 112 -40.26 2.85 -13.18
C TYR A 112 -41.55 2.74 -14.01
N LYS A 113 -42.53 1.95 -13.53
CA LYS A 113 -43.82 1.76 -14.22
C LYS A 113 -44.63 3.05 -14.32
N LYS A 114 -44.61 3.90 -13.29
CA LYS A 114 -45.37 5.17 -13.25
C LYS A 114 -44.73 6.29 -14.07
N SER A 115 -43.43 6.24 -14.32
CA SER A 115 -42.70 7.31 -15.00
C SER A 115 -42.84 7.21 -16.52
N ARG A 116 -43.16 8.35 -17.16
CA ARG A 116 -43.26 8.48 -18.63
C ARG A 116 -41.89 8.71 -19.29
N ASN A 117 -41.05 9.52 -18.65
CA ASN A 117 -39.66 9.75 -19.06
C ASN A 117 -38.74 9.13 -17.99
N ARG A 118 -37.70 8.43 -18.41
CA ARG A 118 -36.81 7.68 -17.50
C ARG A 118 -35.35 8.02 -17.81
N ALA A 119 -34.62 8.41 -16.78
CA ALA A 119 -33.16 8.51 -16.84
C ALA A 119 -32.57 7.30 -16.10
N ILE A 120 -31.70 6.54 -16.77
CA ILE A 120 -30.98 5.40 -16.20
C ILE A 120 -29.51 5.77 -16.27
N LEU A 121 -28.87 5.89 -15.11
CA LEU A 121 -27.44 6.18 -15.02
C LEU A 121 -26.72 4.86 -14.86
N LEU A 122 -25.85 4.55 -15.80
CA LEU A 122 -24.96 3.40 -15.77
C LEU A 122 -23.56 3.92 -15.46
N ASP A 123 -23.02 3.51 -14.33
CA ASP A 123 -21.64 3.81 -13.98
C ASP A 123 -20.72 2.86 -14.78
N TYR A 124 -20.31 3.30 -15.96
CA TYR A 124 -19.32 2.62 -16.77
C TYR A 124 -17.93 3.15 -16.38
N ASP A 125 -17.05 2.27 -15.93
CA ASP A 125 -15.65 2.58 -15.58
C ASP A 125 -15.47 3.63 -14.45
N GLY A 126 -16.44 3.74 -13.53
CA GLY A 126 -16.32 4.56 -12.32
C GLY A 126 -16.43 6.07 -12.53
N ILE A 127 -17.03 6.53 -13.63
CA ILE A 127 -17.22 7.95 -13.96
C ILE A 127 -18.16 8.65 -12.97
N VAL A 128 -19.12 7.92 -12.37
CA VAL A 128 -20.14 8.51 -11.46
C VAL A 128 -19.69 8.48 -10.00
N MET A 129 -18.63 7.75 -9.68
CA MET A 129 -17.94 7.86 -8.40
C MET A 129 -16.82 8.89 -8.56
N PRO A 130 -16.72 9.94 -7.72
CA PRO A 130 -15.44 10.65 -7.65
C PRO A 130 -14.40 9.58 -7.37
N GLN A 131 -13.36 9.48 -8.21
CA GLN A 131 -12.26 8.56 -7.95
C GLN A 131 -11.92 8.73 -6.49
N THR A 132 -12.18 7.68 -5.70
CA THR A 132 -11.91 7.72 -4.27
C THR A 132 -10.56 8.38 -4.11
N THR A 133 -10.53 9.42 -3.29
CA THR A 133 -9.38 10.22 -2.90
C THR A 133 -8.36 9.35 -2.16
N ILE A 134 -7.94 8.25 -2.78
CA ILE A 134 -6.59 7.76 -2.65
C ILE A 134 -5.78 8.84 -3.34
N ASN A 135 -5.33 9.81 -2.55
CA ASN A 135 -4.30 10.73 -2.98
C ASN A 135 -3.10 9.86 -3.36
N LYS A 136 -2.99 9.52 -4.66
CA LYS A 136 -1.84 8.79 -5.22
C LYS A 136 -0.62 9.69 -5.33
N THR A 137 -0.80 10.99 -5.11
CA THR A 137 0.28 11.93 -4.89
C THR A 137 0.84 11.66 -3.50
N PRO A 138 2.09 11.19 -3.36
CA PRO A 138 2.72 11.11 -2.05
C PRO A 138 2.65 12.49 -1.40
N SER A 139 2.18 12.55 -0.16
CA SER A 139 2.18 13.80 0.59
C SER A 139 3.62 14.15 0.99
N ASP A 140 3.93 15.43 1.18
CA ASP A 140 5.26 15.85 1.66
C ASP A 140 5.64 15.22 3.02
N GLU A 141 4.67 14.73 3.79
CA GLU A 141 4.92 13.95 5.01
C GLU A 141 5.47 12.54 4.70
N ASP A 142 5.05 11.91 3.59
CA ASP A 142 5.59 10.62 3.14
C ASP A 142 7.05 10.75 2.67
N CYS A 143 7.45 11.94 2.19
CA CYS A 143 8.84 12.26 1.84
C CYS A 143 9.76 12.53 3.05
N LYS A 144 9.20 12.83 4.23
CA LYS A 144 10.03 13.13 5.42
C LYS A 144 10.53 11.89 6.17
N GLN A 145 10.07 10.69 5.79
CA GLN A 145 10.52 9.44 6.39
C GLN A 145 11.62 8.72 5.61
N THR A 146 12.17 9.35 4.56
CA THR A 146 13.23 8.77 3.73
C THR A 146 14.54 9.58 3.72
N LEU A 147 14.91 10.20 4.84
CA LEU A 147 16.29 10.63 5.09
C LEU A 147 16.90 9.87 6.28
#